data_AF-A0AAU4EAK9-F1
#
_entry.id   AF-A0AAU4EAK9-F1
#
_cell.length_a   1.000
_cell.length_b   1.000
_cell.length_c   1.000
_cell.angle_alpha   90.00
_cell.angle_beta   90.00
_cell.angle_gamma   90.00
#
_symmetry.space_group_name_H-M   'P 1'
#
loop_
_entity.id
_entity.type
_entity.pdbx_description
1 polymer ?
#
loop_
_entity_poly.entity_id
_entity_poly.type
_entity_poly.pdbx_seq_one_letter_code
_entity_poly.pdbx_strand_id
1 'polypeptide(L)'
;MSWRAPDDESWRRSTLITHHRDHPPQVKALVDELYETLSEKGRRYYETMIAAEYAGDGERVEHHSCGDGVLTMIAMPMRDTETMPLTHLIYGGCTTHQIRQDLIARGLGALAITSVYPPETDLPEDGG
;
A
#
# COMPACT_ATOMS: atom_id res chain seq x y z
N MET A 1 21.79 -16.69 -29.05
CA MET A 1 20.78 -17.55 -28.39
C MET A 1 20.39 -16.85 -27.10
N SER A 2 19.23 -16.18 -27.10
CA SER A 2 18.79 -15.32 -25.99
C SER A 2 18.01 -16.18 -24.98
N TRP A 3 18.53 -16.32 -23.77
CA TRP A 3 17.84 -16.97 -22.67
C TRP A 3 16.76 -16.02 -22.14
N ARG A 4 15.50 -16.44 -22.20
CA ARG A 4 14.37 -15.75 -21.56
C ARG A 4 14.33 -16.15 -20.10
N ALA A 5 14.22 -15.16 -19.22
CA ALA A 5 13.92 -15.36 -17.80
C ALA A 5 12.54 -16.01 -17.64
N PRO A 6 12.34 -16.89 -16.65
CA PRO A 6 11.01 -17.40 -16.32
C PRO A 6 10.18 -16.27 -15.68
N ASP A 7 9.01 -16.06 -16.28
CA ASP A 7 7.92 -15.21 -15.78
C ASP A 7 7.40 -15.84 -14.49
N ASP A 8 7.72 -15.24 -13.34
CA ASP A 8 7.20 -15.66 -12.04
C ASP A 8 5.76 -15.15 -11.89
N GLU A 9 4.86 -15.83 -12.58
CA GLU A 9 3.41 -15.61 -12.62
C GLU A 9 2.70 -16.11 -11.34
N SER A 10 3.46 -16.32 -10.25
CA SER A 10 2.95 -16.87 -8.98
C SER A 10 1.99 -15.93 -8.26
N TRP A 11 2.01 -14.64 -8.57
CA TRP A 11 1.15 -13.63 -7.94
C TRP A 11 -0.32 -13.70 -8.43
N ARG A 12 -0.60 -14.36 -9.56
CA ARG A 12 -1.97 -14.50 -10.09
C ARG A 12 -2.84 -15.53 -9.38
N ARG A 13 -2.28 -16.30 -8.43
CA ARG A 13 -2.99 -17.40 -7.75
C ARG A 13 -3.36 -17.15 -6.29
N SER A 14 -2.90 -16.07 -5.68
CA SER A 14 -3.39 -15.67 -4.36
C SER A 14 -4.76 -15.03 -4.52
N THR A 15 -5.79 -15.88 -4.42
CA THR A 15 -7.19 -15.49 -4.41
C THR A 15 -7.47 -14.75 -3.10
N LEU A 16 -7.04 -13.49 -3.01
CA LEU A 16 -7.42 -12.56 -1.95
C LEU A 16 -8.90 -12.24 -2.15
N ILE A 17 -9.75 -13.15 -1.65
CA ILE A 17 -11.19 -12.97 -1.59
C ILE A 17 -11.46 -11.84 -0.59
N THR A 18 -11.72 -10.66 -1.14
CA THR A 18 -12.09 -9.44 -0.44
C THR A 18 -13.53 -9.54 0.07
N HIS A 19 -13.71 -10.24 1.17
CA HIS A 19 -14.96 -10.20 1.91
C HIS A 19 -14.69 -10.02 3.41
N HIS A 20 -14.48 -8.78 3.83
CA HIS A 20 -14.85 -8.36 5.18
C HIS A 20 -15.85 -7.22 5.11
N ARG A 21 -16.91 -7.38 5.90
CA ARG A 21 -18.24 -6.81 5.73
C ARG A 21 -18.51 -5.62 6.65
N ASP A 22 -17.48 -5.09 7.32
CA ASP A 22 -17.64 -4.02 8.33
C ASP A 22 -16.96 -2.71 7.92
N HIS A 23 -15.74 -2.71 7.39
CA HIS A 23 -15.11 -1.51 6.82
C HIS A 23 -14.18 -1.85 5.63
N PRO A 24 -14.18 -1.06 4.54
CA PRO A 24 -13.25 -1.24 3.43
C PRO A 24 -11.80 -0.93 3.86
N PRO A 25 -10.78 -1.50 3.20
CA PRO A 25 -9.39 -1.16 3.51
C PRO A 25 -9.12 0.32 3.25
N GLN A 26 -8.27 0.91 4.09
CA GLN A 26 -7.85 2.30 3.91
C GLN A 26 -6.76 2.38 2.84
N VAL A 27 -6.93 3.30 1.90
CA VAL A 27 -5.90 3.60 0.89
C VAL A 27 -5.26 4.92 1.23
N LYS A 28 -3.95 4.90 1.49
CA LYS A 28 -3.16 6.09 1.81
C LYS A 28 -2.08 6.31 0.76
N ALA A 29 -1.94 7.54 0.28
CA ALA A 29 -0.87 7.96 -0.61
C ALA A 29 0.01 8.96 0.12
N LEU A 30 1.27 8.63 0.34
CA LEU A 30 2.23 9.58 0.87
C LEU A 30 2.46 10.65 -0.19
N VAL A 31 2.47 11.91 0.23
CA VAL A 31 2.93 12.98 -0.66
C VAL A 31 4.42 12.79 -0.97
N ASP A 32 4.84 13.31 -2.12
CA ASP A 32 6.20 13.12 -2.64
C ASP A 32 7.26 13.53 -1.60
N GLU A 33 7.09 14.68 -0.95
CA GLU A 33 8.00 15.18 0.09
C GLU A 33 8.17 14.20 1.28
N LEU A 34 7.07 13.62 1.74
CA LEU A 34 7.11 12.64 2.84
C LEU A 34 7.80 11.35 2.40
N TYR A 35 7.50 10.89 1.17
CA TYR A 35 8.15 9.72 0.62
C TYR A 35 9.66 9.92 0.43
N GLU A 36 10.07 11.07 -0.11
CA GLU A 36 11.48 11.44 -0.29
C GLU A 36 12.21 11.49 1.06
N THR A 37 11.62 12.13 2.06
CA THR A 37 12.17 12.23 3.42
C THR A 37 12.39 10.86 4.05
N LEU A 38 11.38 9.98 3.97
CA LEU A 38 11.48 8.63 4.52
C LEU A 38 12.43 7.74 3.72
N SER A 39 12.58 7.99 2.42
CA SER A 39 13.43 7.20 1.53
C SER A 39 14.90 7.66 1.51
N GLU A 40 15.23 8.83 2.07
CA GLU A 40 16.59 9.37 2.13
C GLU A 40 17.58 8.38 2.78
N LYS A 41 17.14 7.71 3.85
CA LYS A 41 17.93 6.68 4.56
C LYS A 41 17.85 5.30 3.91
N GLY A 42 17.26 5.21 2.72
CA GLY A 42 17.09 4.02 1.91
C GLY A 42 15.77 3.28 2.15
N ARG A 43 15.43 2.43 1.18
CA ARG A 43 14.16 1.69 1.12
C ARG A 43 13.83 0.89 2.38
N ARG A 44 14.82 0.22 2.98
CA ARG A 44 14.60 -0.58 4.20
C ARG A 44 14.18 0.30 5.40
N TYR A 45 14.71 1.52 5.48
CA TYR A 45 14.33 2.47 6.52
C TYR A 45 12.89 2.94 6.31
N TYR A 46 12.54 3.33 5.08
CA TYR A 46 11.16 3.64 4.69
C TYR A 46 10.19 2.51 5.07
N GLU A 47 10.46 1.28 4.64
CA GLU A 47 9.61 0.10 4.90
C GLU A 47 9.41 -0.12 6.40
N THR A 48 10.47 0.04 7.19
CA THR A 48 10.42 -0.09 8.66
C THR A 48 9.56 0.99 9.29
N MET A 49 9.69 2.25 8.84
CA MET A 49 8.91 3.37 9.37
C MET A 49 7.42 3.22 9.06
N ILE A 50 7.08 2.82 7.82
CA ILE A 50 5.68 2.59 7.41
C ILE A 50 5.08 1.42 8.20
N ALA A 51 5.82 0.33 8.39
CA ALA A 51 5.35 -0.79 9.20
C ALA A 51 5.11 -0.36 10.66
N ALA A 52 6.02 0.41 11.26
CA ALA A 52 5.89 0.87 12.64
C ALA A 52 4.70 1.83 12.86
N GLU A 53 4.37 2.64 11.86
CA GLU A 53 3.26 3.60 11.92
C GLU A 53 1.88 2.96 11.73
N TYR A 54 1.76 2.06 10.75
CA TYR A 54 0.44 1.60 10.29
C TYR A 54 0.10 0.17 10.70
N ALA A 55 1.08 -0.67 11.06
CA ALA A 55 0.80 -2.04 11.44
C ALA A 55 0.47 -2.13 12.94
N GLY A 56 -0.70 -2.69 13.24
CA GLY A 56 -1.11 -3.11 14.57
C GLY A 56 -0.48 -4.43 15.00
N ASP A 57 -0.69 -4.79 16.27
CA ASP A 57 -0.17 -6.03 16.85
C ASP A 57 -0.71 -7.26 16.11
N GLY A 58 0.21 -8.09 15.62
CA GLY A 58 -0.11 -9.31 14.87
C GLY A 58 -0.50 -9.11 13.41
N GLU A 59 -0.53 -7.88 12.88
CA GLU A 59 -0.75 -7.67 11.44
C GLU A 59 0.46 -8.08 10.61
N ARG A 60 0.20 -8.59 9.41
CA ARG A 60 1.22 -8.95 8.42
C ARG A 60 1.44 -7.79 7.48
N VAL A 61 2.70 -7.46 7.26
CA VAL A 61 3.15 -6.40 6.35
C VAL A 61 3.87 -7.01 5.16
N GLU A 62 3.48 -6.60 3.94
CA GLU A 62 4.11 -7.01 2.69
C GLU A 62 4.43 -5.77 1.85
N HIS A 63 5.63 -5.74 1.24
CA HIS A 63 6.07 -4.62 0.41
C HIS A 63 6.24 -5.07 -1.04
N HIS A 64 5.72 -4.26 -1.96
CA HIS A 64 5.72 -4.53 -3.40
C HIS A 64 6.15 -3.27 -4.16
N SER A 65 6.68 -3.47 -5.37
CA SER A 65 6.82 -2.37 -6.34
C SER A 65 5.45 -2.02 -6.92
N CYS A 66 5.14 -0.73 -7.04
CA CYS A 66 3.94 -0.23 -7.70
C CYS A 66 4.33 0.94 -8.60
N GLY A 67 4.37 0.73 -9.92
CA GLY A 67 4.93 1.70 -10.85
C GLY A 67 6.38 2.03 -10.47
N ASP A 68 6.66 3.31 -10.25
CA ASP A 68 7.98 3.80 -9.84
C ASP A 68 8.21 3.77 -8.32
N GLY A 69 7.14 3.51 -7.56
CA GLY A 69 7.14 3.59 -6.10
C GLY A 69 6.97 2.25 -5.40
N VAL A 70 6.57 2.33 -4.13
CA VAL A 70 6.38 1.19 -3.25
C VAL A 70 4.95 1.16 -2.74
N LEU A 71 4.35 -0.02 -2.80
CA LEU A 71 3.11 -0.36 -2.11
C LEU A 71 3.45 -1.18 -0.86
N THR A 72 2.94 -0.74 0.29
CA THR A 72 2.90 -1.55 1.51
C THR A 72 1.47 -2.01 1.75
N MET A 73 1.29 -3.33 1.82
CA MET A 73 0.04 -3.99 2.14
C MET A 73 0.07 -4.44 3.60
N ILE A 74 -0.99 -4.14 4.34
CA ILE A 74 -1.15 -4.57 5.73
C ILE A 74 -2.44 -5.37 5.82
N ALA A 75 -2.35 -6.57 6.40
CA ALA A 75 -3.48 -7.46 6.54
C ALA A 75 -3.50 -8.11 7.92
N MET A 76 -4.70 -8.32 8.45
CA MET A 76 -4.88 -9.05 9.70
C MET A 76 -4.91 -10.55 9.41
N PRO A 77 -3.99 -11.36 9.96
CA PRO A 77 -4.07 -12.81 9.79
C PRO A 77 -5.24 -13.35 10.62
N MET A 78 -6.20 -13.99 9.96
CA MET A 78 -7.27 -14.68 10.66
C MET A 78 -6.81 -16.09 11.04
N ARG A 79 -6.83 -16.37 12.35
CA ARG A 79 -6.70 -17.73 12.86
C ARG A 79 -7.89 -18.51 12.28
N ASP A 80 -7.62 -19.58 11.53
CA ASP A 80 -8.61 -20.49 10.90
C ASP A 80 -9.13 -20.14 9.49
N THR A 81 -8.63 -19.10 8.81
CA THR A 81 -8.96 -18.89 7.39
C THR A 81 -7.72 -18.59 6.54
N GLU A 82 -7.72 -19.07 5.29
CA GLU A 82 -6.71 -18.64 4.30
C GLU A 82 -6.92 -17.19 3.83
N THR A 83 -7.99 -16.54 4.29
CA THR A 83 -8.31 -15.16 3.95
C THR A 83 -7.59 -14.20 4.88
N MET A 84 -6.72 -13.36 4.33
CA MET A 84 -6.08 -12.25 5.04
C MET A 84 -6.80 -10.95 4.67
N PRO A 85 -7.77 -10.47 5.47
CA PRO A 85 -8.44 -9.20 5.20
C PRO A 85 -7.42 -8.05 5.20
N LEU A 86 -7.38 -7.31 4.09
CA LEU A 86 -6.58 -6.10 3.97
C LEU A 86 -7.15 -5.02 4.89
N THR A 87 -6.27 -4.40 5.66
CA THR A 87 -6.59 -3.25 6.51
C THR A 87 -6.09 -1.95 5.88
N HIS A 88 -4.88 -1.98 5.32
CA HIS A 88 -4.25 -0.81 4.70
C HIS A 88 -3.53 -1.12 3.39
N LEU A 89 -3.57 -0.13 2.50
CA LEU A 89 -2.76 -0.02 1.29
C LEU A 89 -2.07 1.34 1.33
N ILE A 90 -0.75 1.34 1.58
CA ILE A 90 0.06 2.56 1.70
C ILE A 90 0.96 2.68 0.48
N TYR A 91 0.83 3.75 -0.28
CA TYR A 91 1.60 4.01 -1.50
C TYR A 91 2.58 5.16 -1.27
N GLY A 92 3.86 4.93 -1.56
CA GLY A 92 4.90 5.96 -1.56
C GLY A 92 5.56 6.06 -2.93
N GLY A 93 5.84 7.28 -3.40
CA GLY A 93 6.49 7.53 -4.70
C GLY A 93 5.66 7.07 -5.90
N CYS A 94 4.34 6.97 -5.73
CA CYS A 94 3.41 6.55 -6.77
C CYS A 94 2.53 7.73 -7.20
N THR A 95 2.37 7.94 -8.49
CA THR A 95 1.36 8.88 -9.00
C THR A 95 -0.05 8.39 -8.68
N THR A 96 -1.01 9.31 -8.52
CA THR A 96 -2.43 8.95 -8.32
C THR A 96 -2.96 8.01 -9.42
N HIS A 97 -2.45 8.15 -10.65
CA HIS A 97 -2.80 7.27 -11.77
C HIS A 97 -2.32 5.83 -11.54
N GLN A 98 -1.05 5.64 -11.15
CA GLN A 98 -0.49 4.32 -10.83
C GLN A 98 -1.25 3.66 -9.68
N ILE A 99 -1.54 4.42 -8.61
CA ILE A 99 -2.34 3.95 -7.47
C ILE A 99 -3.72 3.48 -7.96
N ARG A 100 -4.40 4.29 -8.78
CA ARG A 100 -5.73 3.93 -9.29
C ARG A 100 -5.70 2.66 -10.15
N GLN A 101 -4.68 2.48 -10.99
CA GLN A 101 -4.53 1.26 -11.80
C GLN A 101 -4.32 0.02 -10.93
N ASP A 102 -3.45 0.09 -9.91
CA ASP A 102 -3.24 -1.02 -8.98
C ASP A 102 -4.52 -1.36 -8.19
N LEU A 103 -5.24 -0.34 -7.69
CA LEU A 103 -6.53 -0.54 -7.03
C LEU A 103 -7.55 -1.22 -7.96
N ILE A 104 -7.67 -0.79 -9.21
CA ILE A 104 -8.58 -1.43 -10.18
C ILE A 104 -8.19 -2.90 -10.39
N ALA A 105 -6.90 -3.19 -10.58
CA ALA A 105 -6.41 -4.55 -10.79
C ALA A 105 -6.72 -5.49 -9.61
N ARG A 106 -6.81 -4.94 -8.39
CA ARG A 106 -7.18 -5.67 -7.16
C ARG A 106 -8.69 -5.72 -6.88
N GLY A 107 -9.52 -5.14 -7.74
CA GLY A 107 -10.96 -5.02 -7.51
C GLY A 107 -11.36 -3.96 -6.48
N LEU A 108 -10.46 -3.02 -6.19
CA LEU A 108 -10.58 -1.94 -5.19
C LEU A 108 -10.66 -0.55 -5.82
N GLY A 109 -10.90 -0.44 -7.12
CA GLY A 109 -10.85 0.82 -7.87
C GLY A 109 -11.78 1.93 -7.35
N ALA A 110 -12.85 1.56 -6.62
CA ALA A 110 -13.82 2.48 -6.03
C ALA A 110 -13.36 3.09 -4.69
N LEU A 111 -12.26 2.64 -4.10
CA LEU A 111 -11.78 3.16 -2.83
C LEU A 111 -11.24 4.58 -2.96
N ALA A 112 -11.52 5.40 -1.94
CA ALA A 112 -10.97 6.73 -1.82
C ALA A 112 -9.48 6.66 -1.47
N ILE A 113 -8.68 7.52 -2.08
CA ILE A 113 -7.25 7.65 -1.80
C ILE A 113 -7.09 8.85 -0.87
N THR A 114 -6.55 8.63 0.32
CA THR A 114 -6.26 9.69 1.29
C THR A 114 -4.80 10.09 1.21
N SER A 115 -4.50 11.36 0.96
CA SER A 115 -3.13 11.87 0.99
C SER A 115 -2.61 11.97 2.43
N VAL A 116 -1.35 11.59 2.65
CA VAL A 116 -0.66 11.67 3.94
C VAL A 116 0.49 12.65 3.83
N TYR A 117 0.48 13.63 4.70
CA TYR A 117 1.44 14.72 4.76
C TYR A 117 2.39 14.54 5.96
N PRO A 118 3.60 15.13 5.92
CA PRO A 118 4.44 15.19 7.10
C PRO A 118 3.73 15.96 8.23
N PRO A 119 4.06 15.67 9.51
CA PRO A 119 3.36 16.23 10.67
C PRO A 119 3.46 17.75 10.81
N GLU A 120 4.34 18.41 10.06
CA GLU A 120 4.52 19.87 10.05
C GLU A 120 3.75 20.57 8.91
N THR A 121 2.98 19.84 8.11
CA THR A 121 2.15 20.46 7.06
C THR A 121 0.88 21.04 7.67
N ASP A 122 0.88 22.35 7.91
CA ASP A 122 -0.34 23.15 7.99
C ASP A 122 -1.14 22.94 6.68
N LEU A 123 -2.26 22.21 6.78
CA LEU A 123 -3.24 22.15 5.71
C LEU A 123 -3.87 23.53 5.60
N PRO A 124 -3.97 24.15 4.40
CA PRO A 124 -4.79 25.34 4.27
C PRO A 124 -6.22 24.96 4.65
N GLU A 125 -6.75 25.58 5.70
CA GLU A 125 -8.16 25.52 6.04
C GLU A 125 -8.95 25.94 4.79
N ASP A 126 -9.82 25.05 4.29
CA ASP A 126 -10.72 25.33 3.18
C ASP A 126 -11.71 26.41 3.66
N GLY A 127 -11.33 27.67 3.44
CA GLY A 127 -12.19 28.82 3.68
C GLY A 127 -13.24 28.92 2.58
N GLY A 128 -14.45 28.47 2.89
CA GLY A 128 -15.65 28.64 2.06
C GLY A 128 -16.94 28.59 2.87
#